data_AF-E4Z5C7-F1
#
_entry.id   AF-E4Z5C7-F1
#
_cell.length_a   1.000
_cell.length_b   1.000
_cell.length_c   1.000
_cell.angle_alpha   90.00
_cell.angle_beta   90.00
_cell.angle_gamma   90.00
#
_symmetry.space_group_name_H-M   'P 1'
#
loop_
_entity.id
_entity.type
_entity.pdbx_description
1 polymer ?
#
loop_
_entity_poly.entity_id
_entity_poly.type
_entity_poly.pdbx_seq_one_letter_code
_entity_poly.pdbx_strand_id
1 'polypeptide(L)'
;MLTEFCFLAALTLNSDERAILRNEIDEWVKCFLPKLERESTREEKCRLVASVERHEFGYDWDAVTWRFCKFVGKTGFIFDDEKEERKKFKITSFQKKILRRNPSLKNVFFGRSEIKEETGFWKLNDELKKKIISEGGEAIIFLENFGNLEAAVRIHIFDAFLFTSNFGANELKWKTNLISAEDKNEDDKAVVPIHENIVQNYANIELFQIDDENEEDCLGWITILEKCDKNVRAELKNENLDLEERKKIAKGLKNGFDYLKKVGIFHFDKKLENFLLLGGVVKLCDFGLVRELSGRKSYRQMGYCRRGSKFRNSIALFSGSPVFSNKNQLGNCGDEENYFYFLFCDWKTSWSLLYRPIDENEIKIIDKIIQVLKCVFDNY
;
A
#
# COMPACT_ATOMS: atom_id res chain seq x y z
N MET A 1 24.19 17.12 9.44
CA MET A 1 23.29 16.92 8.28
C MET A 1 23.79 15.87 7.29
N LEU A 2 25.03 15.87 6.76
CA LEU A 2 25.43 14.87 5.74
C LEU A 2 25.95 13.53 6.29
N THR A 3 26.47 13.49 7.52
CA THR A 3 27.12 12.30 8.10
C THR A 3 26.13 11.33 8.74
N GLU A 4 25.03 11.85 9.27
CA GLU A 4 24.08 11.10 10.09
C GLU A 4 23.12 10.26 9.24
N PHE A 5 22.80 10.71 8.01
CA PHE A 5 21.96 9.95 7.09
C PHE A 5 22.61 8.67 6.54
N CYS A 6 23.93 8.52 6.68
CA CYS A 6 24.61 7.25 6.38
C CYS A 6 24.03 6.07 7.18
N PHE A 7 23.35 6.35 8.29
CA PHE A 7 22.69 5.34 9.13
C PHE A 7 21.36 4.82 8.56
N LEU A 8 20.75 5.44 7.56
CA LEU A 8 19.46 5.00 7.01
C LEU A 8 19.48 3.55 6.50
N ALA A 9 20.59 3.14 5.89
CA ALA A 9 20.76 1.79 5.37
C ALA A 9 21.22 0.76 6.42
N ALA A 10 21.56 1.22 7.63
CA ALA A 10 22.04 0.33 8.68
C ALA A 10 20.87 -0.49 9.25
N LEU A 11 21.01 -1.81 9.20
CA LEU A 11 20.02 -2.72 9.79
C LEU A 11 20.03 -2.68 11.32
N THR A 12 21.15 -2.30 11.92
CA THR A 12 21.34 -2.23 13.37
C THR A 12 21.80 -0.83 13.75
N LEU A 13 21.03 -0.15 14.60
CA LEU A 13 21.37 1.14 15.17
C LEU A 13 21.21 1.09 16.69
N ASN A 14 22.16 1.66 17.42
CA ASN A 14 22.04 1.81 18.87
C ASN A 14 21.01 2.91 19.23
N SER A 15 20.73 3.13 20.52
CA SER A 15 19.74 4.12 20.96
C SER A 15 20.08 5.54 20.50
N ASP A 16 21.36 5.91 20.56
CA ASP A 16 21.84 7.27 20.36
C ASP A 16 21.87 7.59 18.86
N GLU A 17 22.37 6.64 18.04
CA GLU A 17 22.32 6.72 16.58
C GLU A 17 20.88 6.86 16.07
N ARG A 18 19.93 6.10 16.63
CA ARG A 18 18.51 6.22 16.29
C ARG A 18 17.93 7.57 16.66
N ALA A 19 18.30 8.12 17.82
CA ALA A 19 17.82 9.43 18.25
C ALA A 19 18.35 10.53 17.34
N ILE A 20 19.64 10.48 16.98
CA ILE A 20 20.26 11.42 16.04
C ILE A 20 19.60 11.33 14.67
N LEU A 21 19.49 10.12 14.10
CA LEU A 21 18.87 9.93 12.78
C LEU A 21 17.41 10.37 12.76
N ARG A 22 16.65 10.10 13.83
CA ARG A 22 15.26 10.56 13.94
C ARG A 22 15.17 12.08 13.90
N ASN A 23 16.02 12.78 14.65
CA ASN A 23 16.05 14.24 14.64
C ASN A 23 16.36 14.81 13.25
N GLU A 24 17.33 14.23 12.54
CA GLU A 24 17.70 14.65 11.18
C GLU A 24 16.54 14.44 10.18
N ILE A 25 15.84 13.30 10.26
CA ILE A 25 14.63 13.06 9.47
C ILE A 25 13.55 14.08 9.84
N ASP A 26 13.32 14.36 11.12
CA ASP A 26 12.30 15.30 11.55
C ASP A 26 12.59 16.73 11.05
N GLU A 27 13.85 17.17 11.05
CA GLU A 27 14.26 18.45 10.45
C GLU A 27 14.07 18.46 8.93
N TRP A 28 14.38 17.35 8.24
CA TRP A 28 14.08 17.22 6.82
C TRP A 28 12.58 17.29 6.54
N VAL A 29 11.74 16.58 7.31
CA VAL A 29 10.27 16.59 7.17
C VAL A 29 9.71 18.00 7.34
N LYS A 30 10.19 18.78 8.32
CA LYS A 30 9.79 20.18 8.52
C LYS A 30 10.00 21.03 7.28
N CYS A 31 11.12 20.84 6.59
CA CYS A 31 11.45 21.56 5.37
C CYS A 31 10.74 21.00 4.13
N PHE A 32 10.43 19.70 4.12
CA PHE A 32 9.87 19.00 2.97
C PHE A 32 8.35 19.15 2.87
N LEU A 33 7.61 18.99 3.98
CA LEU A 33 6.14 19.05 3.98
C LEU A 33 5.57 20.35 3.36
N PRO A 34 6.09 21.55 3.64
CA PRO A 34 5.56 22.78 3.06
C PRO A 34 5.72 22.88 1.54
N LYS A 35 6.56 22.05 0.92
CA LYS A 35 6.73 22.00 -0.54
C LYS A 35 5.63 21.18 -1.25
N LEU A 36 4.84 20.44 -0.49
CA LEU A 36 3.79 19.58 -1.01
C LEU A 36 2.47 20.36 -1.09
N GLU A 37 1.92 20.43 -2.29
CA GLU A 37 0.61 21.01 -2.55
C GLU A 37 -0.17 20.11 -3.51
N ARG A 38 -1.47 19.97 -3.26
CA ARG A 38 -2.37 19.13 -4.03
C ARG A 38 -3.77 19.72 -4.08
N GLU A 39 -4.51 19.45 -5.15
CA GLU A 39 -5.96 19.64 -5.19
C GLU A 39 -6.69 18.34 -4.87
N SER A 40 -7.88 18.43 -4.29
CA SER A 40 -8.77 17.29 -4.08
C SER A 40 -10.13 17.59 -4.70
N THR A 41 -10.71 16.58 -5.35
CA THR A 41 -12.09 16.64 -5.88
C THR A 41 -13.11 16.06 -4.90
N ARG A 42 -12.66 15.48 -3.79
CA ARG A 42 -13.53 14.92 -2.75
C ARG A 42 -14.12 16.02 -1.86
N GLU A 43 -15.28 15.73 -1.29
CA GLU A 43 -15.96 16.60 -0.33
C GLU A 43 -15.70 16.13 1.12
N GLU A 44 -15.99 16.98 2.11
CA GLU A 44 -15.90 16.65 3.56
C GLU A 44 -16.66 15.36 3.92
N LYS A 45 -17.80 15.08 3.28
CA LYS A 45 -18.53 13.82 3.48
C LYS A 45 -17.69 12.60 3.09
N CYS A 46 -16.92 12.69 1.99
CA CYS A 46 -16.06 11.61 1.54
C CYS A 46 -14.95 11.35 2.56
N ARG A 47 -14.35 12.41 3.12
CA ARG A 47 -13.34 12.30 4.18
C ARG A 47 -13.88 11.62 5.42
N LEU A 48 -15.08 12.01 5.84
CA LEU A 48 -15.73 11.45 7.02
C LEU A 48 -16.00 9.95 6.84
N VAL A 49 -16.55 9.53 5.70
CA VAL A 49 -16.79 8.11 5.41
C VAL A 49 -15.47 7.35 5.25
N ALA A 50 -14.48 7.92 4.56
CA ALA A 50 -13.15 7.31 4.40
C ALA A 50 -12.41 7.14 5.73
N SER A 51 -12.65 7.99 6.73
CA SER A 51 -12.08 7.80 8.07
C SER A 51 -12.61 6.55 8.78
N VAL A 52 -13.81 6.08 8.44
CA VAL A 52 -14.38 4.84 8.96
C VAL A 52 -13.63 3.61 8.43
N GLU A 53 -13.12 3.66 7.19
CA GLU A 53 -12.29 2.59 6.60
C GLU A 53 -10.98 2.37 7.36
N ARG A 54 -10.47 3.41 8.03
CA ARG A 54 -9.22 3.37 8.82
C ARG A 54 -9.46 2.97 10.27
N HIS A 55 -10.72 2.81 10.68
CA HIS A 55 -11.08 2.48 12.04
C HIS A 55 -10.81 1.00 12.38
N GLU A 56 -10.44 0.74 13.62
CA GLU A 56 -10.29 -0.61 14.18
C GLU A 56 -11.53 -0.95 15.00
N PHE A 57 -12.39 -1.81 14.46
CA PHE A 57 -13.64 -2.16 15.12
C PHE A 57 -13.44 -3.20 16.24
N GLY A 58 -12.28 -3.85 16.35
CA GLY A 58 -12.03 -4.94 17.30
C GLY A 58 -12.55 -6.30 16.84
N TYR A 59 -13.68 -6.36 16.12
CA TYR A 59 -14.09 -7.54 15.34
C TYR A 59 -13.95 -7.23 13.85
N ASP A 60 -12.95 -7.81 13.21
CA ASP A 60 -12.56 -7.40 11.85
C ASP A 60 -13.61 -7.73 10.77
N TRP A 61 -14.58 -8.60 11.08
CA TRP A 61 -15.72 -8.87 10.21
C TRP A 61 -16.61 -7.64 10.01
N ASP A 62 -16.63 -6.72 10.97
CA ASP A 62 -17.41 -5.49 10.85
C ASP A 62 -16.94 -4.65 9.64
N ALA A 63 -15.65 -4.69 9.31
CA ALA A 63 -15.09 -4.03 8.13
C ALA A 63 -15.57 -4.63 6.80
N VAL A 64 -15.99 -5.90 6.82
CA VAL A 64 -16.55 -6.63 5.66
C VAL A 64 -18.00 -6.25 5.44
N THR A 65 -18.80 -6.28 6.50
CA THR A 65 -20.27 -6.19 6.39
C THR A 65 -20.80 -4.77 6.39
N TRP A 66 -20.05 -3.78 6.90
CA TRP A 66 -20.59 -2.42 6.96
C TRP A 66 -20.73 -1.78 5.58
N ARG A 67 -21.81 -1.02 5.45
CA ARG A 67 -22.30 -0.42 4.20
C ARG A 67 -22.79 0.99 4.43
N PHE A 68 -23.32 1.27 5.60
CA PHE A 68 -23.66 2.62 6.01
C PHE A 68 -22.99 2.98 7.33
N CYS A 69 -22.80 4.28 7.55
CA CYS A 69 -22.39 4.80 8.83
C CYS A 69 -23.18 6.06 9.20
N LYS A 70 -23.20 6.35 10.50
CA LYS A 70 -23.89 7.51 11.07
C LYS A 70 -23.13 8.01 12.29
N PHE A 71 -23.16 9.32 12.53
CA PHE A 71 -22.47 9.95 13.65
C PHE A 71 -23.45 10.72 14.53
N VAL A 72 -23.57 10.34 15.81
CA VAL A 72 -24.48 10.97 16.78
C VAL A 72 -23.69 11.31 18.04
N GLY A 73 -23.61 12.60 18.36
CA GLY A 73 -22.84 13.08 19.52
C GLY A 73 -21.36 12.72 19.43
N LYS A 74 -20.88 11.86 20.32
CA LYS A 74 -19.50 11.36 20.39
C LYS A 74 -19.35 9.92 19.90
N THR A 75 -20.38 9.38 19.25
CA THR A 75 -20.48 7.97 18.88
C THR A 75 -20.74 7.84 17.39
N GLY A 76 -20.00 6.93 16.76
CA GLY A 76 -20.19 6.49 15.39
C GLY A 76 -20.91 5.15 15.39
N PHE A 77 -21.70 4.93 14.35
CA PHE A 77 -22.49 3.73 14.16
C PHE A 77 -22.21 3.20 12.76
N ILE A 78 -22.11 1.89 12.62
CA ILE A 78 -22.05 1.20 11.33
C ILE A 78 -23.23 0.24 11.17
N PHE A 79 -23.70 0.13 9.94
CA PHE A 79 -24.86 -0.68 9.56
C PHE A 79 -24.53 -1.52 8.34
N ASP A 80 -25.19 -2.67 8.21
CA ASP A 80 -25.06 -3.55 7.04
C ASP A 80 -25.97 -3.12 5.87
N ASP A 81 -26.06 -3.96 4.83
CA ASP A 81 -26.86 -3.70 3.63
C ASP A 81 -28.37 -3.59 3.94
N GLU A 82 -28.85 -4.23 5.00
CA GLU A 82 -30.24 -4.18 5.47
C GLU A 82 -30.50 -2.99 6.42
N LYS A 83 -29.45 -2.17 6.67
CA LYS A 83 -29.43 -1.04 7.60
C LYS A 83 -29.65 -1.47 9.05
N GLU A 84 -29.36 -2.72 9.39
CA GLU A 84 -29.31 -3.17 10.77
C GLU A 84 -28.04 -2.66 11.45
N GLU A 85 -28.17 -2.17 12.69
CA GLU A 85 -27.02 -1.67 13.44
C GLU A 85 -26.09 -2.84 13.77
N ARG A 86 -24.84 -2.77 13.29
CA ARG A 86 -23.82 -3.78 13.58
C ARG A 86 -23.01 -3.40 14.80
N LYS A 87 -22.65 -2.12 14.90
CA LYS A 87 -21.71 -1.68 15.92
C LYS A 87 -21.74 -0.19 16.19
N LYS A 88 -21.38 0.13 17.43
CA LYS A 88 -21.06 1.47 17.91
C LYS A 88 -19.56 1.58 18.14
N PHE A 89 -18.98 2.73 17.81
CA PHE A 89 -17.58 3.03 18.05
C PHE A 89 -17.38 4.46 18.54
N LYS A 90 -16.27 4.69 19.24
CA LYS A 90 -15.87 6.03 19.67
C LYS A 90 -15.29 6.77 18.48
N ILE A 91 -15.82 7.95 18.18
CA ILE A 91 -15.33 8.75 17.05
C ILE A 91 -13.99 9.40 17.39
N THR A 92 -13.10 9.49 16.40
CA THR A 92 -11.75 10.04 16.56
C THR A 92 -11.76 11.55 16.75
N SER A 93 -10.63 12.12 17.18
CA SER A 93 -10.37 13.57 17.19
C SER A 93 -10.64 14.19 15.80
N PHE A 94 -10.14 13.54 14.75
CA PHE A 94 -10.33 13.93 13.35
C PHE A 94 -11.80 13.96 12.93
N GLN A 95 -12.56 12.88 13.20
CA GLN A 95 -13.99 12.82 12.90
C GLN A 95 -14.78 13.90 13.63
N LYS A 96 -14.45 14.19 14.90
CA LYS A 96 -15.06 15.30 15.66
C LYS A 96 -14.81 16.65 14.98
N LYS A 97 -13.60 16.88 14.47
CA LYS A 97 -13.26 18.14 13.79
C LYS A 97 -14.05 18.32 12.51
N ILE A 98 -14.16 17.28 11.68
CA ILE A 98 -14.99 17.31 10.46
C ILE A 98 -16.45 17.66 10.82
N LEU A 99 -17.03 16.95 11.79
CA LEU A 99 -18.42 17.18 12.23
C LEU A 99 -18.64 18.56 12.88
N ARG A 100 -17.61 19.17 13.48
CA ARG A 100 -17.67 20.55 14.00
C ARG A 100 -17.64 21.57 12.87
N ARG A 101 -16.76 21.39 11.88
CA ARG A 101 -16.63 22.27 10.70
C ARG A 101 -17.88 22.20 9.82
N ASN A 102 -18.49 21.01 9.70
CA ASN A 102 -19.72 20.81 8.94
C ASN A 102 -20.81 20.09 9.77
N PRO A 103 -21.60 20.83 10.58
CA PRO A 103 -22.66 20.26 11.40
C PRO A 103 -23.77 19.55 10.62
N SER A 104 -23.95 19.85 9.33
CA SER A 104 -24.95 19.18 8.48
C SER A 104 -24.67 17.68 8.30
N LEU A 105 -23.44 17.24 8.58
CA LEU A 105 -23.05 15.83 8.52
C LEU A 105 -23.45 15.04 9.78
N LYS A 106 -23.94 15.70 10.84
CA LYS A 106 -24.35 15.03 12.08
C LYS A 106 -25.71 14.37 11.90
N ASN A 107 -25.86 13.18 12.48
CA ASN A 107 -27.12 12.43 12.49
C ASN A 107 -27.66 12.09 11.09
N VAL A 108 -26.79 12.09 10.08
CA VAL A 108 -27.09 11.70 8.69
C VAL A 108 -26.55 10.29 8.43
N PHE A 109 -27.29 9.51 7.65
CA PHE A 109 -26.84 8.21 7.15
C PHE A 109 -25.98 8.41 5.90
N PHE A 110 -24.77 7.87 5.93
CA PHE A 110 -23.86 7.89 4.79
C PHE A 110 -23.62 6.47 4.27
N GLY A 111 -23.67 6.29 2.97
CA GLY A 111 -23.24 5.06 2.31
C GLY A 111 -21.72 5.00 2.17
N ARG A 112 -21.15 3.80 2.29
CA ARG A 112 -19.74 3.50 1.98
C ARG A 112 -19.40 3.85 0.52
N SER A 113 -20.36 3.64 -0.39
CA SER A 113 -20.27 3.98 -1.82
C SER A 113 -20.26 5.49 -2.10
N GLU A 114 -20.47 6.34 -1.09
CA GLU A 114 -20.37 7.79 -1.25
C GLU A 114 -18.93 8.27 -1.38
N ILE A 115 -17.93 7.46 -1.02
CA ILE A 115 -16.53 7.77 -1.29
C ILE A 115 -16.35 7.79 -2.82
N LYS A 116 -16.18 8.99 -3.37
CA LYS A 116 -15.94 9.19 -4.80
C LYS A 116 -14.50 8.86 -5.17
N GLU A 117 -14.30 8.51 -6.43
CA GLU A 117 -12.95 8.45 -6.99
C GLU A 117 -12.27 9.82 -6.83
N GLU A 118 -10.98 9.79 -6.50
CA GLU A 118 -10.18 10.98 -6.30
C GLU A 118 -9.38 11.26 -7.58
N THR A 119 -9.55 12.46 -8.14
CA THR A 119 -8.97 12.86 -9.43
C THR A 119 -8.16 14.15 -9.34
N GLY A 120 -7.96 14.68 -8.13
CA GLY A 120 -7.14 15.85 -7.89
C GLY A 120 -5.65 15.56 -8.10
N PHE A 121 -4.91 16.58 -8.53
CA PHE A 121 -3.52 16.47 -8.99
C PHE A 121 -2.56 17.23 -8.08
N TRP A 122 -1.27 16.88 -8.17
CA TRP A 122 -0.21 17.53 -7.42
C TRP A 122 0.22 18.85 -8.04
N LYS A 123 0.36 19.89 -7.21
CA LYS A 123 0.83 21.24 -7.58
C LYS A 123 2.26 21.46 -7.12
N LEU A 124 3.18 20.74 -7.76
CA LEU A 124 4.58 20.75 -7.35
C LEU A 124 5.36 21.86 -8.03
N ASN A 125 6.35 22.39 -7.31
CA ASN A 125 7.34 23.30 -7.87
C ASN A 125 8.29 22.55 -8.85
N ASP A 126 9.09 23.31 -9.61
CA ASP A 126 9.98 22.73 -10.62
C ASP A 126 11.09 21.87 -10.01
N GLU A 127 11.48 22.12 -8.76
CA GLU A 127 12.46 21.30 -8.03
C GLU A 127 11.92 19.88 -7.84
N LEU A 128 10.72 19.74 -7.27
CA LEU A 128 10.10 18.45 -6.98
C LEU A 128 9.66 17.73 -8.26
N LYS A 129 9.15 18.45 -9.27
CA LYS A 129 8.76 17.87 -10.56
C LYS A 129 9.91 17.10 -11.22
N LYS A 130 11.13 17.62 -11.15
CA LYS A 130 12.32 16.96 -11.71
C LYS A 130 12.74 15.69 -10.96
N LYS A 131 12.27 15.53 -9.72
CA LYS A 131 12.58 14.39 -8.86
C LYS A 131 11.52 13.30 -8.90
N ILE A 132 10.40 13.47 -9.60
CA ILE A 132 9.32 12.47 -9.63
C ILE A 132 9.83 11.19 -10.30
N ILE A 133 9.71 10.07 -9.59
CA ILE A 133 9.91 8.72 -10.11
C ILE A 133 8.57 8.18 -10.65
N SER A 134 7.49 8.38 -9.89
CA SER A 134 6.17 7.88 -10.24
C SER A 134 5.08 8.70 -9.55
N GLU A 135 3.95 8.89 -10.22
CA GLU A 135 2.78 9.56 -9.70
C GLU A 135 1.53 8.70 -9.96
N GLY A 136 0.73 8.53 -8.92
CA GLY A 136 -0.57 7.86 -8.97
C GLY A 136 -1.60 8.59 -8.11
N GLY A 137 -2.85 8.10 -8.12
CA GLY A 137 -3.97 8.81 -7.48
C GLY A 137 -3.85 8.96 -5.95
N GLU A 138 -3.32 7.95 -5.26
CA GLU A 138 -3.15 7.98 -3.79
C GLU A 138 -1.69 8.12 -3.33
N ALA A 139 -0.72 8.08 -4.25
CA ALA A 139 0.69 8.17 -3.89
C ALA A 139 1.55 8.84 -4.96
N ILE A 140 2.59 9.54 -4.52
CA ILE A 140 3.65 10.08 -5.37
C ILE A 140 5.01 9.65 -4.81
N ILE A 141 5.98 9.42 -5.70
CA ILE A 141 7.31 8.94 -5.35
C ILE A 141 8.36 9.89 -5.91
N PHE A 142 9.26 10.35 -5.05
CA PHE A 142 10.39 11.21 -5.40
C PHE A 142 11.72 10.47 -5.27
N LEU A 143 12.70 10.88 -6.06
CA LEU A 143 14.12 10.60 -5.82
C LEU A 143 14.66 11.66 -4.86
N GLU A 144 15.20 11.22 -3.73
CA GLU A 144 15.89 12.10 -2.78
C GLU A 144 17.27 11.54 -2.41
N ASN A 145 18.18 12.47 -2.08
CA ASN A 145 19.54 12.15 -1.69
C ASN A 145 19.72 12.48 -0.21
N PHE A 146 20.02 11.45 0.57
CA PHE A 146 20.31 11.56 2.00
C PHE A 146 21.80 11.26 2.22
N GLY A 147 22.62 12.30 2.15
CA GLY A 147 24.08 12.12 2.09
C GLY A 147 24.48 11.44 0.78
N ASN A 148 25.17 10.30 0.90
CA ASN A 148 25.56 9.47 -0.25
C ASN A 148 24.51 8.41 -0.62
N LEU A 149 23.40 8.34 0.11
CA LEU A 149 22.32 7.40 -0.16
C LEU A 149 21.27 8.04 -1.08
N GLU A 150 21.16 7.51 -2.30
CA GLU A 150 19.98 7.76 -3.13
C GLU A 150 18.82 6.88 -2.64
N ALA A 151 17.68 7.50 -2.32
CA ALA A 151 16.49 6.81 -1.84
C ALA A 151 15.25 7.21 -2.63
N ALA A 152 14.29 6.30 -2.69
CA ALA A 152 12.94 6.65 -3.09
C ALA A 152 12.19 7.19 -1.86
N VAL A 153 11.41 8.24 -2.03
CA VAL A 153 10.54 8.81 -0.99
C VAL A 153 9.12 8.72 -1.48
N ARG A 154 8.33 7.82 -0.90
CA ARG A 154 6.91 7.65 -1.23
C ARG A 154 6.05 8.44 -0.26
N ILE A 155 5.20 9.29 -0.79
CA ILE A 155 4.14 9.96 -0.05
C ILE A 155 2.84 9.25 -0.38
N HIS A 156 2.18 8.68 0.62
CA HIS A 156 0.93 7.94 0.48
C HIS A 156 -0.17 8.66 1.25
N ILE A 157 -1.19 9.10 0.54
CA ILE A 157 -2.30 9.89 1.08
C ILE A 157 -3.47 8.97 1.43
N PHE A 158 -3.89 8.97 2.71
CA PHE A 158 -5.08 8.24 3.15
C PHE A 158 -6.31 9.13 3.37
N ASP A 159 -6.08 10.41 3.68
CA ASP A 159 -7.10 11.46 3.66
C ASP A 159 -6.91 12.35 2.45
N ALA A 160 -7.93 12.43 1.60
CA ALA A 160 -7.83 13.10 0.31
C ALA A 160 -7.49 14.61 0.40
N PHE A 161 -7.70 15.24 1.56
CA PHE A 161 -7.43 16.66 1.74
C PHE A 161 -6.01 16.93 2.20
N LEU A 162 -5.20 15.90 2.48
CA LEU A 162 -3.81 16.05 2.87
C LEU A 162 -3.06 16.87 1.80
N PHE A 163 -2.41 17.95 2.24
CA PHE A 163 -1.67 18.92 1.41
C PHE A 163 -2.55 19.78 0.48
N THR A 164 -3.85 19.87 0.76
CA THR A 164 -4.71 20.89 0.13
C THR A 164 -4.56 22.23 0.84
N SER A 165 -5.00 23.31 0.18
CA SER A 165 -5.05 24.65 0.79
C SER A 165 -5.82 24.71 2.12
N ASN A 166 -6.78 23.80 2.32
CA ASN A 166 -7.61 23.71 3.52
C ASN A 166 -7.03 22.78 4.60
N PHE A 167 -5.98 22.02 4.30
CA PHE A 167 -5.38 21.05 5.21
C PHE A 167 -3.92 20.76 4.84
N GLY A 168 -3.07 21.76 5.12
CA GLY A 168 -1.65 21.75 4.82
C GLY A 168 -0.75 21.31 5.98
N ALA A 169 0.57 21.48 5.80
CA ALA A 169 1.61 21.05 6.75
C ALA A 169 1.43 21.63 8.17
N ASN A 170 0.87 22.82 8.30
CA ASN A 170 0.62 23.50 9.58
C ASN A 170 -0.50 22.87 10.43
N GLU A 171 -1.36 22.03 9.85
CA GLU A 171 -2.37 21.28 10.58
C GLU A 171 -1.92 19.86 10.97
N LEU A 172 -0.67 19.51 10.65
CA LEU A 172 -0.13 18.17 10.82
C LEU A 172 0.90 18.12 11.94
N LYS A 173 0.93 16.96 12.60
CA LYS A 173 2.08 16.46 13.35
C LYS A 173 2.50 15.12 12.76
N TRP A 174 3.69 14.67 13.08
CA TRP A 174 4.19 13.41 12.57
C TRP A 174 4.93 12.59 13.62
N LYS A 175 5.12 11.31 13.28
CA LYS A 175 5.90 10.36 14.07
C LYS A 175 6.84 9.60 13.17
N THR A 176 8.13 9.72 13.45
CA THR A 176 9.19 9.07 12.69
C THR A 176 9.56 7.71 13.30
N ASN A 177 9.29 6.65 12.54
CA ASN A 177 9.64 5.27 12.86
C ASN A 177 10.88 4.84 12.05
N LEU A 178 11.81 4.16 12.74
CA LEU A 178 13.05 3.63 12.19
C LEU A 178 13.11 2.12 12.42
N ILE A 179 13.90 1.42 11.61
CA ILE A 179 14.22 0.01 11.85
C ILE A 179 14.89 -0.11 13.23
N SER A 180 14.40 -1.01 14.08
CA SER A 180 15.09 -1.38 15.32
C SER A 180 15.43 -2.86 15.30
N ALA A 181 16.70 -3.20 15.40
CA ALA A 181 17.19 -4.59 15.49
C ALA A 181 17.28 -5.14 16.93
N GLU A 182 16.74 -4.43 17.92
CA GLU A 182 16.90 -4.85 19.32
C GLU A 182 15.94 -5.96 19.71
N ASP A 183 16.48 -7.16 19.68
CA ASP A 183 15.83 -8.40 20.03
C ASP A 183 16.13 -8.76 21.52
N LYS A 184 15.60 -8.01 22.51
CA LYS A 184 15.90 -8.27 23.95
C LYS A 184 14.77 -8.83 24.82
N ASN A 185 13.50 -8.85 24.40
CA ASN A 185 12.40 -9.48 25.15
C ASN A 185 11.66 -10.48 24.27
N GLU A 186 11.57 -11.76 24.64
CA GLU A 186 11.00 -12.87 23.85
C GLU A 186 9.56 -12.69 23.33
N ASP A 187 8.86 -11.59 23.60
CA ASP A 187 7.42 -11.46 23.27
C ASP A 187 6.98 -10.29 22.37
N ASP A 188 7.85 -9.37 21.93
CA ASP A 188 7.40 -8.35 20.94
C ASP A 188 8.54 -7.67 20.18
N LYS A 189 9.49 -8.49 19.71
CA LYS A 189 10.73 -7.99 19.10
C LYS A 189 10.48 -7.52 17.66
N ALA A 190 11.01 -6.34 17.34
CA ALA A 190 10.84 -5.67 16.06
C ALA A 190 11.49 -6.46 14.91
N VAL A 191 10.69 -7.24 14.18
CA VAL A 191 11.15 -7.94 12.97
C VAL A 191 10.34 -7.44 11.79
N VAL A 192 10.74 -6.29 11.24
CA VAL A 192 10.26 -5.82 9.93
C VAL A 192 10.59 -6.85 8.84
N PRO A 193 9.88 -6.87 7.69
CA PRO A 193 10.23 -7.74 6.59
C PRO A 193 11.63 -7.40 6.05
N ILE A 194 12.57 -8.35 6.16
CA ILE A 194 13.95 -8.26 5.64
C ILE A 194 14.20 -9.50 4.78
N HIS A 195 14.27 -9.29 3.47
CA HIS A 195 14.49 -10.35 2.49
C HIS A 195 14.96 -9.74 1.17
N GLU A 196 15.83 -10.43 0.43
CA GLU A 196 16.43 -9.92 -0.82
C GLU A 196 15.38 -9.49 -1.86
N ASN A 197 14.27 -10.23 -1.95
CA ASN A 197 13.17 -9.97 -2.88
C ASN A 197 12.09 -9.03 -2.34
N ILE A 198 12.37 -8.26 -1.29
CA ILE A 198 11.44 -7.29 -0.69
C ILE A 198 12.11 -5.91 -0.70
N VAL A 199 11.40 -4.87 -1.12
CA VAL A 199 11.91 -3.49 -0.99
C VAL A 199 12.03 -3.13 0.49
N GLN A 200 13.19 -2.64 0.88
CA GLN A 200 13.44 -2.21 2.24
C GLN A 200 12.89 -0.80 2.48
N ASN A 201 12.11 -0.64 3.55
CA ASN A 201 11.71 0.67 4.07
C ASN A 201 12.74 1.08 5.14
N TYR A 202 13.58 2.08 4.85
CA TYR A 202 14.58 2.60 5.78
C TYR A 202 13.94 3.35 6.96
N ALA A 203 12.91 4.14 6.66
CA ALA A 203 12.16 4.89 7.65
C ALA A 203 10.72 5.08 7.17
N ASN A 204 9.81 5.28 8.12
CA ASN A 204 8.43 5.63 7.83
C ASN A 204 7.93 6.71 8.79
N ILE A 205 7.38 7.76 8.22
CA ILE A 205 6.85 8.92 8.92
C ILE A 205 5.33 8.87 8.81
N GLU A 206 4.67 8.66 9.94
CA GLU A 206 3.21 8.68 10.02
C GLU A 206 2.71 10.11 10.23
N LEU A 207 1.69 10.52 9.45
CA LEU A 207 1.12 11.86 9.50
C LEU A 207 -0.23 11.83 10.22
N PHE A 208 -0.42 12.74 11.17
CA PHE A 208 -1.62 12.88 11.99
C PHE A 208 -2.08 14.32 12.02
N GLN A 209 -3.34 14.53 12.36
CA GLN A 209 -3.81 15.87 12.73
C GLN A 209 -3.10 16.33 14.02
N ILE A 210 -2.76 17.61 14.10
CA ILE A 210 -2.07 18.20 15.27
C ILE A 210 -2.80 17.94 16.60
N ASP A 211 -4.14 17.99 16.61
CA ASP A 211 -4.96 17.74 17.81
C ASP A 211 -5.21 16.25 18.10
N ASP A 212 -4.64 15.34 17.32
CA ASP A 212 -4.80 13.89 17.52
C ASP A 212 -3.79 13.36 18.55
N GLU A 213 -3.94 13.77 19.81
CA GLU A 213 -3.02 13.46 20.92
C GLU A 213 -2.62 11.97 20.99
N ASN A 214 -3.55 11.07 20.69
CA ASN A 214 -3.39 9.62 20.81
C ASN A 214 -2.94 8.93 19.51
N GLU A 215 -2.73 9.67 18.42
CA GLU A 215 -2.35 9.09 17.11
C GLU A 215 -3.38 8.01 16.66
N GLU A 216 -4.67 8.32 16.86
CA GLU A 216 -5.79 7.40 16.61
C GLU A 216 -6.03 7.20 15.11
N ASP A 217 -5.84 8.25 14.30
CA ASP A 217 -6.17 8.25 12.86
C ASP A 217 -5.00 8.74 12.00
N CYS A 218 -4.23 7.80 11.44
CA CYS A 218 -3.15 8.11 10.52
C CYS A 218 -3.72 8.55 9.16
N LEU A 219 -3.38 9.77 8.74
CA LEU A 219 -3.92 10.45 7.55
C LEU A 219 -3.07 10.23 6.30
N GLY A 220 -1.84 9.76 6.47
CA GLY A 220 -0.93 9.45 5.37
C GLY A 220 0.45 9.05 5.88
N TRP A 221 1.29 8.60 4.96
CA TRP A 221 2.68 8.23 5.23
C TRP A 221 3.65 8.97 4.33
N ILE A 222 4.85 9.18 4.84
CA ILE A 222 6.05 9.40 4.05
C ILE A 222 7.00 8.26 4.36
N THR A 223 7.28 7.41 3.37
CA THR A 223 8.18 6.27 3.53
C THR A 223 9.45 6.53 2.74
N ILE A 224 10.61 6.37 3.38
CA ILE A 224 11.93 6.40 2.73
C ILE A 224 12.31 4.96 2.43
N LEU A 225 12.45 4.62 1.16
CA LEU A 225 12.65 3.26 0.65
C LEU A 225 13.95 3.13 -0.15
N GLU A 226 14.43 1.89 -0.21
CA GLU A 226 15.43 1.44 -1.17
C GLU A 226 15.02 1.84 -2.60
N LYS A 227 15.91 2.59 -3.27
CA LYS A 227 15.74 2.95 -4.67
C LYS A 227 16.04 1.71 -5.52
N CYS A 228 15.10 1.35 -6.38
CA CYS A 228 15.28 0.33 -7.41
C CYS A 228 15.43 1.00 -8.79
N ASP A 229 15.97 0.25 -9.75
CA ASP A 229 16.29 0.77 -11.08
C ASP A 229 15.02 1.03 -11.90
N LYS A 230 14.17 0.00 -12.03
CA LYS A 230 12.97 0.00 -12.88
C LYS A 230 11.92 -0.99 -12.36
N ASN A 231 10.69 -0.93 -12.89
CA ASN A 231 9.67 -1.97 -12.65
C ASN A 231 9.62 -3.00 -13.79
N VAL A 232 9.19 -4.21 -13.47
CA VAL A 232 9.11 -5.35 -14.41
C VAL A 232 8.17 -5.03 -15.58
N ARG A 233 7.06 -4.31 -15.36
CA ARG A 233 6.14 -3.94 -16.45
C ARG A 233 6.84 -3.09 -17.52
N ALA A 234 7.64 -2.12 -17.13
CA ALA A 234 8.37 -1.25 -18.05
C ALA A 234 9.41 -2.04 -18.86
N GLU A 235 10.15 -2.94 -18.19
CA GLU A 235 11.17 -3.75 -18.88
C GLU A 235 10.56 -4.77 -19.85
N LEU A 236 9.41 -5.36 -19.52
CA LEU A 236 8.68 -6.22 -20.45
C LEU A 236 8.13 -5.44 -21.66
N LYS A 237 7.60 -4.23 -21.45
CA LYS A 237 7.11 -3.38 -22.55
C LYS A 237 8.20 -2.97 -23.53
N ASN A 238 9.42 -2.78 -23.02
CA ASN A 238 10.58 -2.41 -23.83
C ASN A 238 11.31 -3.63 -24.40
N GLU A 239 10.80 -4.84 -24.17
CA GLU A 239 11.41 -6.10 -24.60
C GLU A 239 12.85 -6.30 -24.09
N ASN A 240 13.17 -5.72 -22.93
CA ASN A 240 14.52 -5.76 -22.34
C ASN A 240 14.81 -7.06 -21.58
N LEU A 241 13.80 -7.90 -21.35
CA LEU A 241 13.94 -9.13 -20.55
C LEU A 241 13.85 -10.37 -21.43
N ASP A 242 14.93 -11.15 -21.43
CA ASP A 242 14.95 -12.46 -22.06
C ASP A 242 14.24 -13.54 -21.21
N LEU A 243 14.17 -14.76 -21.74
CA LEU A 243 13.49 -15.87 -21.06
C LEU A 243 14.18 -16.27 -19.74
N GLU A 244 15.50 -16.23 -19.67
CA GLU A 244 16.25 -16.63 -18.48
C GLU A 244 16.12 -15.58 -17.36
N GLU A 245 16.12 -14.30 -17.72
CA GLU A 245 15.82 -13.20 -16.79
C GLU A 245 14.40 -13.29 -16.25
N ARG A 246 13.41 -13.56 -17.11
CA ARG A 246 12.02 -13.78 -16.69
C ARG A 246 11.90 -14.97 -15.74
N LYS A 247 12.63 -16.08 -15.97
CA LYS A 247 12.67 -17.22 -15.04
C LYS A 247 13.30 -16.86 -13.69
N LYS A 248 14.37 -16.05 -13.67
CA LYS A 248 14.98 -15.56 -12.43
C LYS A 248 14.02 -14.68 -11.65
N ILE A 249 13.34 -13.75 -12.33
CA ILE A 249 12.28 -12.92 -11.76
C ILE A 249 11.19 -13.80 -11.17
N ALA A 250 10.71 -14.79 -11.94
CA ALA A 250 9.67 -15.72 -11.47
C ALA A 250 10.03 -16.42 -10.16
N LYS A 251 11.27 -16.93 -10.06
CA LYS A 251 11.79 -17.56 -8.85
C LYS A 251 11.88 -16.57 -7.68
N GLY A 252 12.38 -15.36 -7.92
CA GLY A 252 12.46 -14.32 -6.89
C GLY A 252 11.10 -13.85 -6.38
N LEU A 253 10.10 -13.73 -7.25
CA LEU A 253 8.72 -13.42 -6.87
C LEU A 253 8.15 -14.51 -5.94
N LYS A 254 8.32 -15.78 -6.31
CA LYS A 254 7.89 -16.90 -5.48
C LYS A 254 8.55 -16.87 -4.10
N ASN A 255 9.87 -16.71 -4.05
CA ASN A 255 10.62 -16.61 -2.80
C ASN A 255 10.13 -15.43 -1.93
N GLY A 256 9.93 -14.26 -2.53
CA GLY A 256 9.44 -13.07 -1.84
C GLY A 256 8.04 -13.26 -1.26
N PHE A 257 7.10 -13.82 -2.03
CA PHE A 257 5.74 -14.08 -1.53
C PHE A 257 5.71 -15.19 -0.47
N ASP A 258 6.49 -16.26 -0.64
CA ASP A 258 6.62 -17.33 0.36
C ASP A 258 7.16 -16.76 1.68
N TYR A 259 8.16 -15.87 1.62
CA TYR A 259 8.68 -15.16 2.78
C TYR A 259 7.61 -14.28 3.44
N LEU A 260 6.92 -13.42 2.67
CA LEU A 260 5.86 -12.55 3.21
C LEU A 260 4.78 -13.37 3.93
N LYS A 261 4.34 -14.48 3.32
CA LYS A 261 3.37 -15.40 3.91
C LYS A 261 3.88 -15.98 5.23
N LYS A 262 5.15 -16.41 5.29
CA LYS A 262 5.79 -16.93 6.50
C LYS A 262 5.82 -15.90 7.63
N VAL A 263 6.01 -14.62 7.31
CA VAL A 263 6.00 -13.55 8.31
C VAL A 263 4.61 -12.96 8.59
N GLY A 264 3.55 -13.51 7.98
CA GLY A 264 2.16 -13.16 8.25
C GLY A 264 1.60 -12.01 7.40
N ILE A 265 2.26 -11.65 6.30
CA ILE A 265 1.82 -10.63 5.35
C ILE A 265 1.35 -11.29 4.05
N PHE A 266 0.14 -10.98 3.62
CA PHE A 266 -0.43 -11.43 2.36
C PHE A 266 -0.62 -10.24 1.44
N HIS A 267 0.06 -10.24 0.29
CA HIS A 267 0.03 -9.15 -0.68
C HIS A 267 -1.15 -9.31 -1.66
N PHE A 268 -2.03 -8.31 -1.76
CA PHE A 268 -3.24 -8.37 -2.59
C PHE A 268 -3.17 -7.52 -3.87
N ASP A 269 -2.05 -6.84 -4.14
CA ASP A 269 -1.84 -6.09 -5.38
C ASP A 269 -0.60 -6.59 -6.13
N LYS A 270 -0.67 -7.79 -6.70
CA LYS A 270 0.46 -8.51 -7.31
C LYS A 270 0.69 -8.13 -8.79
N LYS A 271 0.49 -6.86 -9.14
CA LYS A 271 0.67 -6.35 -10.50
C LYS A 271 2.16 -6.13 -10.82
N LEU A 272 2.52 -6.17 -12.10
CA LEU A 272 3.92 -6.08 -12.56
C LEU A 272 4.58 -4.73 -12.24
N GLU A 273 3.80 -3.68 -12.02
CA GLU A 273 4.27 -2.36 -11.58
C GLU A 273 4.79 -2.37 -10.15
N ASN A 274 4.30 -3.30 -9.32
CA ASN A 274 4.71 -3.45 -7.92
C ASN A 274 5.90 -4.41 -7.77
N PHE A 275 6.47 -4.88 -8.89
CA PHE A 275 7.69 -5.69 -8.92
C PHE A 275 8.81 -4.83 -9.48
N LEU A 276 9.74 -4.44 -8.62
CA LEU A 276 10.88 -3.62 -8.98
C LEU A 276 12.11 -4.50 -9.25
N LEU A 277 13.09 -3.96 -9.95
CA LEU A 277 14.37 -4.61 -10.23
C LEU A 277 15.49 -3.77 -9.63
N LEU A 278 16.41 -4.42 -8.91
CA LEU A 278 17.66 -3.82 -8.45
C LEU A 278 18.80 -4.79 -8.78
N GLY A 279 19.70 -4.38 -9.68
CA GLY A 279 20.85 -5.22 -10.07
C GLY A 279 20.45 -6.62 -10.57
N GLY A 280 19.32 -6.73 -11.28
CA GLY A 280 18.77 -8.00 -11.78
C GLY A 280 17.99 -8.85 -10.75
N VAL A 281 17.90 -8.40 -9.50
CA VAL A 281 17.09 -9.03 -8.45
C VAL A 281 15.71 -8.38 -8.40
N VAL A 282 14.65 -9.19 -8.47
CA VAL A 282 13.28 -8.67 -8.31
C VAL A 282 12.97 -8.39 -6.84
N LYS A 283 12.30 -7.26 -6.59
CA LYS A 283 11.87 -6.80 -5.26
C LYS A 283 10.38 -6.44 -5.26
N LEU A 284 9.63 -7.03 -4.33
CA LEU A 284 8.22 -6.71 -4.11
C LEU A 284 8.09 -5.37 -3.39
N CYS A 285 7.22 -4.51 -3.88
CA CYS A 285 6.91 -3.21 -3.29
C CYS A 285 5.39 -3.00 -3.19
N ASP A 286 5.00 -1.83 -2.67
CA ASP A 286 3.62 -1.37 -2.51
C ASP A 286 2.73 -2.20 -1.57
N PHE A 287 3.01 -2.08 -0.27
CA PHE A 287 2.23 -2.69 0.80
C PHE A 287 0.93 -1.94 1.14
N GLY A 288 0.40 -1.11 0.23
CA GLY A 288 -0.83 -0.35 0.44
C GLY A 288 -2.08 -1.23 0.55
N LEU A 289 -2.04 -2.44 -0.03
CA LEU A 289 -3.14 -3.40 -0.05
C LEU A 289 -2.66 -4.79 0.40
N VAL A 290 -2.45 -4.94 1.70
CA VAL A 290 -2.06 -6.22 2.33
C VAL A 290 -3.06 -6.66 3.38
N ARG A 291 -3.08 -7.97 3.66
CA ARG A 291 -3.65 -8.51 4.91
C ARG A 291 -2.52 -8.88 5.84
N GLU A 292 -2.60 -8.42 7.08
CA GLU A 292 -1.61 -8.66 8.12
C GLU A 292 -2.23 -9.54 9.23
N LEU A 293 -1.63 -10.71 9.47
CA LEU A 293 -2.15 -11.72 10.41
C LEU A 293 -1.41 -11.79 11.74
N SER A 294 -0.18 -11.30 11.80
CA SER A 294 0.69 -11.41 12.98
C SER A 294 0.32 -10.42 14.09
N GLY A 295 -0.39 -9.33 13.77
CA GLY A 295 -0.71 -8.26 14.72
C GLY A 295 0.45 -7.31 15.02
N ARG A 296 1.64 -7.58 14.48
CA ARG A 296 2.89 -6.87 14.77
C ARG A 296 2.76 -5.38 14.52
N LYS A 297 3.06 -4.59 15.55
CA LYS A 297 3.03 -3.13 15.46
C LYS A 297 4.11 -2.58 14.52
N SER A 298 5.26 -3.24 14.46
CA SER A 298 6.39 -2.83 13.61
C SER A 298 6.03 -2.76 12.13
N TYR A 299 5.19 -3.67 11.62
CA TYR A 299 4.72 -3.62 10.23
C TYR A 299 3.92 -2.37 9.92
N ARG A 300 3.07 -1.93 10.87
CA ARG A 300 2.33 -0.69 10.72
C ARG A 300 3.24 0.53 10.79
N GLN A 301 4.08 0.56 11.82
CA GLN A 301 5.01 1.67 12.06
C GLN A 301 5.99 1.88 10.90
N MET A 302 6.46 0.80 10.28
CA MET A 302 7.45 0.85 9.20
C MET A 302 6.83 0.84 7.79
N GLY A 303 5.52 1.07 7.66
CA GLY A 303 4.87 1.27 6.35
C GLY A 303 4.64 0.00 5.53
N TYR A 304 4.61 -1.17 6.18
CA TYR A 304 4.33 -2.47 5.55
C TYR A 304 2.87 -2.93 5.70
N CYS A 305 2.06 -2.29 6.53
CA CYS A 305 0.63 -2.55 6.62
C CYS A 305 -0.12 -1.34 7.18
N ARG A 306 -1.27 -1.00 6.58
CA ARG A 306 -2.10 0.09 7.07
C ARG A 306 -2.83 -0.31 8.36
N ARG A 307 -3.21 0.70 9.15
CA ARG A 307 -4.08 0.54 10.31
C ARG A 307 -5.54 0.40 9.88
N GLY A 308 -6.34 -0.31 10.67
CA GLY A 308 -7.78 -0.46 10.47
C GLY A 308 -8.19 -1.91 10.25
N SER A 309 -9.39 -2.27 10.71
CA SER A 309 -9.93 -3.63 10.60
C SER A 309 -10.03 -4.12 9.16
N LYS A 310 -10.14 -3.19 8.18
CA LYS A 310 -10.08 -3.48 6.76
C LYS A 310 -8.84 -4.29 6.36
N PHE A 311 -7.67 -3.97 6.92
CA PHE A 311 -6.39 -4.59 6.55
C PHE A 311 -6.09 -5.87 7.32
N ARG A 312 -7.02 -6.32 8.18
CA ARG A 312 -6.92 -7.59 8.90
C ARG A 312 -7.79 -8.69 8.28
N ASN A 313 -8.71 -8.31 7.40
CA ASN A 313 -9.63 -9.22 6.72
C ASN A 313 -9.52 -9.10 5.20
N SER A 314 -9.15 -10.20 4.53
CA SER A 314 -8.98 -10.22 3.07
C SER A 314 -10.26 -9.88 2.29
N ILE A 315 -11.43 -10.17 2.85
CA ILE A 315 -12.73 -9.91 2.22
C ILE A 315 -13.08 -8.41 2.27
N ALA A 316 -12.54 -7.66 3.24
CA ALA A 316 -12.78 -6.21 3.38
C ALA A 316 -11.87 -5.35 2.49
N LEU A 317 -10.78 -5.93 1.99
CA LEU A 317 -9.90 -5.26 1.05
C LEU A 317 -10.63 -5.14 -0.30
N PHE A 318 -10.28 -4.15 -1.12
CA PHE A 318 -10.72 -4.03 -2.53
C PHE A 318 -9.54 -3.53 -3.36
N SER A 319 -9.22 -4.22 -4.45
CA SER A 319 -8.15 -3.79 -5.36
C SER A 319 -8.71 -2.99 -6.53
N GLY A 320 -8.00 -1.93 -6.92
CA GLY A 320 -8.22 -1.22 -8.19
C GLY A 320 -7.66 -1.98 -9.39
N SER A 321 -6.91 -3.06 -9.15
CA SER A 321 -6.36 -3.97 -10.16
C SER A 321 -6.89 -5.38 -9.92
N PRO A 322 -8.21 -5.62 -10.10
CA PRO A 322 -8.86 -6.84 -9.64
C PRO A 322 -8.29 -8.12 -10.27
N VAL A 323 -7.82 -8.06 -11.52
CA VAL A 323 -7.13 -9.15 -12.23
C VAL A 323 -5.84 -9.64 -11.55
N PHE A 324 -5.14 -8.73 -10.87
CA PHE A 324 -3.89 -9.02 -10.16
C PHE A 324 -4.09 -9.16 -8.65
N SER A 325 -5.35 -9.28 -8.21
CA SER A 325 -5.71 -9.36 -6.81
C SER A 325 -6.21 -10.74 -6.44
N ASN A 326 -5.81 -11.23 -5.27
CA ASN A 326 -6.29 -12.49 -4.69
C ASN A 326 -7.73 -12.31 -4.14
N LYS A 327 -8.71 -11.96 -4.99
CA LYS A 327 -10.08 -11.67 -4.56
C LYS A 327 -11.15 -12.17 -5.52
N ASN A 328 -12.30 -12.46 -4.92
CA ASN A 328 -13.57 -12.77 -5.59
C ASN A 328 -14.19 -11.56 -6.33
N GLN A 329 -13.47 -10.46 -6.56
CA GLN A 329 -14.01 -9.28 -7.24
C GLN A 329 -14.41 -9.58 -8.70
N LEU A 330 -13.80 -10.58 -9.32
CA LEU A 330 -14.13 -11.05 -10.67
C LEU A 330 -14.58 -12.52 -10.70
N GLY A 331 -15.13 -13.02 -9.60
CA GLY A 331 -15.78 -14.34 -9.55
C GLY A 331 -14.85 -15.55 -9.42
N ASN A 332 -13.53 -15.38 -9.40
CA ASN A 332 -12.59 -16.48 -9.16
C ASN A 332 -12.02 -16.45 -7.73
N CYS A 333 -11.93 -17.61 -7.08
CA CYS A 333 -11.29 -17.76 -5.77
C CYS A 333 -9.77 -17.63 -5.94
N GLY A 334 -9.30 -16.39 -5.89
CA GLY A 334 -8.04 -15.89 -6.47
C GLY A 334 -6.72 -16.35 -5.86
N ASP A 335 -6.45 -17.64 -5.77
CA ASP A 335 -5.07 -18.12 -5.55
C ASP A 335 -4.22 -18.13 -6.85
N GLU A 336 -4.81 -17.76 -7.99
CA GLU A 336 -4.13 -17.75 -9.29
C GLU A 336 -3.06 -16.65 -9.37
N GLU A 337 -1.83 -17.05 -9.67
CA GLU A 337 -0.68 -16.18 -9.84
C GLU A 337 -0.68 -15.56 -11.25
N ASN A 338 -1.75 -14.84 -11.57
CA ASN A 338 -2.02 -14.30 -12.92
C ASN A 338 -0.87 -13.48 -13.51
N TYR A 339 -0.08 -12.83 -12.67
CA TYR A 339 1.11 -12.10 -13.09
C TYR A 339 2.13 -12.97 -13.84
N PHE A 340 2.12 -14.30 -13.68
CA PHE A 340 2.98 -15.19 -14.46
C PHE A 340 2.63 -15.22 -15.94
N TYR A 341 1.35 -15.17 -16.30
CA TYR A 341 0.94 -15.07 -17.70
C TYR A 341 1.54 -13.80 -18.32
N PHE A 342 1.40 -12.67 -17.62
CA PHE A 342 1.94 -11.38 -18.08
C PHE A 342 3.47 -11.28 -18.03
N LEU A 343 4.15 -12.15 -17.28
CA LEU A 343 5.62 -12.23 -17.27
C LEU A 343 6.15 -12.98 -18.49
N PHE A 344 5.48 -14.06 -18.90
CA PHE A 344 5.95 -14.95 -19.96
C PHE A 344 5.30 -14.72 -21.32
N CYS A 345 4.12 -14.11 -21.37
CA CYS A 345 3.38 -13.85 -22.59
C CYS A 345 3.23 -12.36 -22.83
N ASP A 346 2.96 -11.97 -24.08
CA ASP A 346 2.54 -10.61 -24.37
C ASP A 346 1.18 -10.31 -23.73
N TRP A 347 0.85 -9.03 -23.64
CA TRP A 347 -0.37 -8.55 -23.00
C TRP A 347 -1.63 -9.21 -23.58
N LYS A 348 -1.77 -9.24 -24.91
CA LYS A 348 -2.98 -9.76 -25.58
C LYS A 348 -3.12 -11.27 -25.37
N THR A 349 -2.02 -12.00 -25.45
CA THR A 349 -2.00 -13.45 -25.19
C THR A 349 -2.35 -13.75 -23.74
N SER A 350 -1.80 -13.00 -22.78
CA SER A 350 -2.11 -13.17 -21.36
C SER A 350 -3.61 -13.01 -21.06
N TRP A 351 -4.24 -11.96 -21.58
CA TRP A 351 -5.69 -11.77 -21.45
C TRP A 351 -6.48 -12.89 -22.11
N SER A 352 -6.03 -13.35 -23.27
CA SER A 352 -6.69 -14.44 -23.98
C SER A 352 -6.61 -15.75 -23.19
N LEU A 353 -5.46 -16.07 -22.61
CA LEU A 353 -5.27 -17.27 -21.81
C LEU A 353 -6.06 -17.25 -20.50
N LEU A 354 -6.19 -16.07 -19.86
CA LEU A 354 -6.87 -15.93 -18.57
C LEU A 354 -8.39 -15.81 -18.68
N TYR A 355 -8.90 -15.12 -19.71
CA TYR A 355 -10.28 -14.63 -19.72
C TYR A 355 -11.04 -14.89 -21.01
N ARG A 356 -10.40 -15.39 -22.07
CA ARG A 356 -11.16 -15.80 -23.25
C ARG A 356 -11.80 -17.16 -22.94
N PRO A 357 -13.14 -17.27 -22.89
CA PRO A 357 -13.77 -18.57 -22.82
C PRO A 357 -13.37 -19.34 -24.07
N ILE A 358 -12.65 -20.44 -23.89
CA ILE A 358 -12.32 -21.36 -24.95
C ILE A 358 -13.62 -22.09 -25.28
N ASP A 359 -14.11 -21.95 -26.51
CA ASP A 359 -15.31 -22.69 -26.92
C ASP A 359 -14.99 -24.19 -27.10
N GLU A 360 -16.02 -25.05 -27.11
CA GLU A 360 -15.82 -26.50 -27.23
C GLU A 360 -15.03 -26.92 -28.48
N ASN A 361 -15.06 -26.11 -29.55
CA ASN A 361 -14.31 -26.42 -30.76
C ASN A 361 -12.83 -26.07 -30.61
N GLU A 362 -12.53 -24.92 -29.99
CA GLU A 362 -11.16 -24.53 -29.64
C GLU A 362 -10.54 -25.52 -28.64
N ILE A 363 -11.30 -26.03 -27.66
CA ILE A 363 -10.85 -27.10 -26.74
C ILE A 363 -10.44 -28.36 -27.53
N LYS A 364 -11.30 -28.82 -28.44
CA LYS A 364 -11.02 -30.01 -29.27
C LYS A 364 -9.78 -29.84 -30.16
N ILE A 365 -9.49 -28.62 -30.60
CA ILE A 365 -8.29 -28.31 -31.39
C ILE A 365 -7.05 -28.37 -30.50
N ILE A 366 -7.09 -27.75 -29.32
CA ILE A 366 -6.00 -27.75 -28.35
C ILE A 366 -5.69 -29.18 -27.88
N ASP A 367 -6.70 -29.99 -27.57
CA ASP A 367 -6.54 -31.39 -27.16
C ASP A 367 -5.86 -32.24 -28.22
N LYS A 368 -6.20 -32.04 -29.50
CA LYS A 368 -5.50 -32.69 -30.63
C LYS A 368 -4.03 -32.29 -30.69
N ILE A 369 -3.72 -31.01 -30.51
CA ILE A 369 -2.33 -30.51 -30.50
C ILE A 369 -1.57 -31.13 -29.32
N ILE A 370 -2.16 -31.16 -28.13
CA ILE A 370 -1.56 -31.77 -26.93
C ILE A 370 -1.33 -33.28 -27.13
N GLN A 371 -2.27 -34.01 -27.74
CA GLN A 371 -2.08 -35.43 -28.07
C GLN A 371 -0.90 -35.66 -29.03
N VAL A 372 -0.78 -34.84 -30.08
CA VAL A 372 0.34 -34.92 -31.02
C VAL A 372 1.66 -34.63 -30.30
N LEU A 373 1.70 -33.61 -29.45
CA LEU A 373 2.90 -33.28 -28.67
C LEU A 373 3.26 -34.41 -27.69
N LYS A 374 2.29 -35.00 -26.99
CA LYS A 374 2.53 -36.17 -26.12
C LYS A 374 3.14 -37.34 -26.89
N CYS A 375 2.59 -37.67 -28.06
CA CYS A 375 3.16 -38.71 -28.92
C CYS A 375 4.59 -38.38 -29.41
N VAL A 376 4.96 -37.11 -29.52
CA VAL A 376 6.32 -36.70 -29.90
C VAL A 376 7.27 -36.81 -28.71
N PHE A 377 6.83 -36.43 -27.51
CA PHE A 377 7.64 -36.49 -26.30
C PHE A 377 7.76 -37.90 -25.69
N ASP A 378 6.81 -38.80 -25.95
CA ASP A 378 6.88 -40.21 -25.52
C ASP A 378 7.77 -41.08 -26.45
N ASN A 379 8.26 -40.50 -27.55
CA ASN A 379 9.18 -41.15 -28.51
C ASN A 379 10.63 -40.62 -28.41
N TYR A 380 10.94 -39.85 -27.37
CA TYR A 380 12.29 -39.46 -26.93
C TYR A 380 12.49 -39.91 -25.49
#